data_AF-A0A068VEI1-F1
#
_entry.id   AF-A0A068VEI1-F1
#
_cell.length_a   1.000
_cell.length_b   1.000
_cell.length_c   1.000
_cell.angle_alpha   90.00
_cell.angle_beta   90.00
_cell.angle_gamma   90.00
#
_symmetry.space_group_name_H-M   'P 1'
#
loop_
_entity.id
_entity.type
_entity.pdbx_description
1 polymer ?
#
loop_
_entity_poly.entity_id
_entity_poly.type
_entity_poly.pdbx_seq_one_letter_code
_entity_poly.pdbx_strand_id
1 'polypeptide(L)' 'MAVEDLIEMKFRLADGSDIGPSKFSPSTIVLSLKEKITSLWPKGYSLLKSTQKC' A
#
# COMPACT_ATOMS: atom_id res chain seq x y z
N MET A 1 -8.84 -27.62 -9.53
CA MET A 1 -7.82 -26.59 -9.82
C MET A 1 -8.00 -25.51 -8.76
N ALA A 2 -6.97 -25.21 -7.97
CA ALA A 2 -7.04 -24.17 -6.96
C ALA A 2 -7.18 -22.84 -7.69
N VAL A 3 -8.41 -22.34 -7.76
CA VAL A 3 -8.65 -20.92 -8.02
C VAL A 3 -7.88 -20.21 -6.92
N GLU A 4 -6.80 -19.54 -7.28
CA GLU A 4 -6.12 -18.67 -6.35
C GLU A 4 -7.14 -17.60 -5.99
N ASP A 5 -7.78 -17.70 -4.82
CA ASP A 5 -8.74 -16.73 -4.27
C ASP A 5 -8.00 -15.42 -3.94
N LEU A 6 -7.40 -14.80 -4.97
CA LEU A 6 -6.62 -13.60 -4.85
C LEU A 6 -7.58 -12.45 -4.53
N ILE A 7 -7.54 -12.01 -3.27
CA ILE A 7 -8.31 -10.87 -2.80
C ILE A 7 -7.66 -9.58 -3.29
N GLU A 8 -8.47 -8.72 -3.91
CA GLU A 8 -8.02 -7.41 -4.32
C GLU A 8 -8.18 -6.42 -3.16
N MET A 9 -7.08 -5.84 -2.69
CA MET A 9 -7.05 -4.89 -1.57
C MET A 9 -6.46 -3.55 -2.01
N LYS A 10 -7.06 -2.47 -1.49
CA LYS A 10 -6.52 -1.10 -1.55
C LYS A 10 -6.30 -0.58 -0.14
N PHE A 11 -5.19 0.12 0.08
CA PHE A 11 -4.84 0.68 1.38
C PHE A 11 -4.97 2.19 1.32
N ARG A 12 -5.95 2.74 2.04
CA ARG A 12 -6.07 4.19 2.18
C ARG A 12 -5.14 4.66 3.29
N LEU A 13 -4.23 5.55 2.95
CA LEU A 13 -3.30 6.19 3.89
C LEU A 13 -4.01 7.31 4.67
N ALA A 14 -3.41 7.70 5.79
CA ALA A 14 -3.90 8.81 6.61
C ALA A 14 -3.89 10.16 5.87
N ASP A 15 -3.09 10.29 4.81
CA ASP A 15 -3.04 11.48 3.95
C ASP A 15 -4.19 11.54 2.92
N GLY A 16 -5.03 10.49 2.86
CA GLY A 16 -6.14 10.39 1.92
C GLY A 16 -5.79 9.72 0.59
N SER A 17 -4.51 9.49 0.32
CA SER A 17 -4.07 8.73 -0.86
C SER A 17 -4.30 7.23 -0.70
N ASP A 18 -4.54 6.55 -1.81
CA ASP A 18 -4.65 5.10 -1.89
C ASP A 18 -3.35 4.48 -2.43
N ILE A 19 -2.95 3.36 -1.81
CA ILE A 19 -1.96 2.44 -2.36
C ILE A 19 -2.69 1.24 -2.94
N GLY A 20 -2.60 1.10 -4.26
CA GLY A 20 -3.12 -0.05 -5.02
C GLY A 20 -4.62 0.00 -5.26
N PRO A 21 -5.07 -0.80 -6.24
CA PRO A 21 -5.52 -2.15 -5.93
C PRO A 21 -4.43 -3.19 -6.19
N SER A 22 -4.22 -4.10 -5.23
CA SER A 22 -3.25 -5.19 -5.33
C SER A 22 -3.90 -6.52 -4.94
N LYS A 23 -3.58 -7.56 -5.69
CA LYS A 23 -4.10 -8.92 -5.51
C LYS A 23 -3.21 -9.69 -4.55
N PHE A 24 -3.78 -10.24 -3.49
CA PHE A 24 -3.10 -11.02 -2.49
C PHE A 24 -3.82 -12.33 -2.24
N SER A 25 -3.10 -13.42 -1.99
CA SER A 25 -3.72 -14.67 -1.54
C SER A 25 -4.31 -14.49 -0.14
N PRO A 26 -5.40 -15.17 0.24
CA PRO A 26 -6.01 -15.04 1.55
C PRO A 26 -5.15 -15.66 2.65
N SER A 27 -4.18 -16.49 2.26
CA SER A 27 -3.11 -17.04 3.08
C SER A 27 -1.90 -16.12 3.23
N THR A 28 -1.89 -14.94 2.60
CA THR A 28 -0.78 -13.98 2.71
C THR A 28 -0.65 -13.50 4.14
N ILE A 29 0.53 -13.68 4.74
CA ILE A 29 0.81 -13.21 6.10
C ILE A 29 0.85 -11.67 6.15
N VAL A 30 0.37 -11.12 7.27
CA VAL A 30 0.35 -9.67 7.51
C VAL A 30 1.76 -9.07 7.43
N LEU A 31 2.80 -9.84 7.80
CA LEU A 31 4.19 -9.41 7.73
C LEU A 31 4.61 -9.08 6.28
N SER A 32 4.52 -10.04 5.36
CA SER A 32 4.84 -9.85 3.94
C SER A 32 3.94 -8.80 3.28
N LEU A 33 2.69 -8.69 3.72
CA LEU A 33 1.78 -7.64 3.26
C LEU A 33 2.30 -6.25 3.65
N LYS A 34 2.72 -6.06 4.91
CA LYS A 34 3.30 -4.79 5.41
C LYS A 34 4.59 -4.43 4.67
N GLU A 35 5.45 -5.41 4.38
CA GLU A 35 6.68 -5.15 3.62
C GLU A 35 6.38 -4.66 2.20
N LYS A 36 5.43 -5.30 1.51
CA LYS A 36 4.97 -4.85 0.18
C LYS A 36 4.39 -3.43 0.22
N ILE A 37 3.54 -3.12 1.19
CA ILE A 37 2.95 -1.78 1.35
C ILE A 37 4.03 -0.74 1.65
N THR A 38 5.02 -1.08 2.48
CA THR A 38 6.14 -0.19 2.80
C THR A 38 7.02 0.07 1.58
N SER A 39 7.21 -0.93 0.71
CA SER A 39 7.95 -0.79 -0.56
C SER A 39 7.20 0.07 -1.58
N LEU A 40 5.89 -0.09 -1.68
CA LEU A 40 5.01 0.72 -2.53
C LEU A 40 4.74 2.12 -1.97
N TRP A 41 5.21 2.40 -0.77
CA TRP A 41 4.94 3.67 -0.11
C TRP A 41 5.53 4.82 -0.93
N PRO A 42 4.71 5.83 -1.29
CA PRO A 42 5.20 6.98 -2.04
C PRO A 42 6.30 7.69 -1.24
N LYS A 43 7.51 7.72 -1.80
CA LYS A 43 8.70 8.33 -1.18
C LYS A 43 8.58 9.87 -0.99
N GLY A 44 7.50 10.48 -1.47
CA GLY A 44 7.27 11.93 -1.45
C GLY A 44 6.61 12.50 -0.18
N TYR A 45 6.09 11.67 0.75
CA TYR A 45 5.35 12.20 1.90
C TYR A 45 6.20 12.95 2.94
N SER A 46 7.50 12.67 3.01
CA SER A 46 8.38 13.26 4.03
C SER A 46 9.17 14.48 3.56
N LEU A 47 9.31 14.70 2.25
CA LEU A 47 10.17 15.78 1.72
C LEU A 47 9.40 16.94 1.07
N LEU A 48 8.12 16.77 0.71
CA LEU A 48 7.32 17.83 0.07
C LEU A 48 6.42 18.62 1.03
N LYS A 49 6.38 18.27 2.32
CA LYS A 49 5.60 19.04 3.31
C LYS A 49 6.35 20.28 3.85
N SER A 50 7.60 20.51 3.42
CA SER A 50 8.44 21.61 3.91
C SER A 50 8.98 22.55 2.81
N THR A 51 8.40 22.57 1.61
CA THR A 51 8.60 23.73 0.70
C THR A 51 7.43 24.70 0.90
N GLN A 52 7.52 25.41 2.02
CA GLN A 52 7.29 26.85 2.10
C GLN A 52 6.25 27.40 1.12
N LYS A 53 5.00 27.36 1.56
CA LYS A 53 4.04 28.41 1.24
C LYS A 53 4.57 29.68 1.89
N CYS A 54 5.22 30.53 1.10
CA CYS A 54 5.31 32.00 1.16
C CYS A 54 6.33 32.45 0.10
#